data_AF-A0A7J4TCS6-F1
#
_entry.id   AF-A0A7J4TCS6-F1
#
_cell.length_a   1.000
_cell.length_b   1.000
_cell.length_c   1.000
_cell.angle_alpha   90.00
_cell.angle_beta   90.00
_cell.angle_gamma   90.00
#
_symmetry.space_group_name_H-M   'P 1'
#
loop_
_entity.id
_entity.type
_entity.pdbx_description
1 polymer ?
#
loop_
_entity_poly.entity_id
_entity_poly.type
_entity_poly.pdbx_seq_one_letter_code
_entity_poly.pdbx_strand_id
1 'polypeptide(L)'
;MLDFGKKWTRILAPATIANLGPGFDVLGVAVRNVEDIGYSGEPTLLGDVVHLRRLSGGRSLLTIREVYTRGRVDNTLTTSPRENVAGIAALSVASQTKGAAPLEMILEKMPFRGSGMGSSAASAVAGAYSALVMTGKEDKGSIAETVVKCEVGKHPDNVLPALFGGFVGSFGLSDDHKRFEKLLNPDILALQEAVYIAQSAAPLNSIIGELSKLDSAEVQQVLGYFEQMKKRIEKRSPSRESNNRKQNYRLVAAALAKKSRIYAEMGQKEAVGRVQEALAYMGEQGHENLSAVLGYLKSKGIQGITMDIERAEAQERKNVEMRGDGNAAQAGLIRLLSSGLQGTLNGFSPDSIELKYERLNIPQSSYGSLFFTLVKPDISISTEEARKKISQNPHLSDVVANSRSAIRLVSSLYEGNLRGFGEATCQDRIVEPARSPLIPGYGHVKAAALKEGAYGFNISGSGPTCFAVTDSMEKARHVGRVIIDQFSQVRLASLAYICKVDLQGARKV
;
A
#
# COMPACT_ATOMS: atom_id res chain seq x y z
N MET A 1 -17.59 30.99 17.72
CA MET A 1 -17.72 29.53 17.56
C MET A 1 -19.10 29.22 17.00
N LEU A 2 -19.20 28.31 16.03
CA LEU A 2 -20.47 27.78 15.57
C LEU A 2 -21.16 27.03 16.73
N ASP A 3 -22.43 27.32 17.03
CA ASP A 3 -23.20 26.63 18.06
C ASP A 3 -23.78 25.32 17.50
N PHE A 4 -23.14 24.21 17.86
CA PHE A 4 -23.53 22.89 17.38
C PHE A 4 -24.52 22.17 18.33
N GLY A 5 -24.81 22.69 19.54
CA GLY A 5 -25.65 22.00 20.52
C GLY A 5 -25.14 20.61 20.97
N LYS A 6 -25.87 19.94 21.88
CA LYS A 6 -25.47 18.66 22.52
C LYS A 6 -25.44 17.42 21.58
N LYS A 7 -25.65 17.57 20.26
CA LYS A 7 -25.81 16.45 19.31
C LYS A 7 -24.55 16.11 18.51
N TRP A 8 -23.49 16.90 18.63
CA TRP A 8 -22.26 16.71 17.86
C TRP A 8 -21.10 16.33 18.79
N THR A 9 -20.38 15.28 18.43
CA THR A 9 -19.06 14.99 19.01
C THR A 9 -18.03 15.77 18.24
N ARG A 10 -16.99 16.29 18.91
CA ARG A 10 -15.88 16.99 18.25
C ARG A 10 -14.60 16.21 18.47
N ILE A 11 -13.83 16.06 17.41
CA ILE A 11 -12.55 15.37 17.41
C ILE A 11 -11.50 16.32 16.88
N LEU A 12 -10.44 16.55 17.66
CA LEU A 12 -9.26 17.28 17.22
C LEU A 12 -8.16 16.29 16.85
N ALA A 13 -7.51 16.50 15.71
CA ALA A 13 -6.20 15.96 15.40
C ALA A 13 -5.17 17.11 15.31
N PRO A 14 -4.11 17.10 16.13
CA PRO A 14 -3.15 18.20 16.17
C PRO A 14 -2.26 18.24 14.91
N ALA A 15 -1.65 19.39 14.69
CA ALA A 15 -0.56 19.54 13.73
C ALA A 15 0.69 18.77 14.18
N THR A 16 1.62 18.56 13.26
CA THR A 16 2.86 17.81 13.49
C THR A 16 4.07 18.49 12.88
N ILE A 17 5.24 18.16 13.44
CA ILE A 17 6.55 18.42 12.85
C ILE A 17 7.15 17.06 12.48
N ALA A 18 7.52 16.88 11.22
CA ALA A 18 8.15 15.67 10.71
C ALA A 18 9.62 15.90 10.34
N ASN A 19 10.35 14.79 10.18
CA ASN A 19 11.79 14.67 9.93
C ASN A 19 12.67 15.09 11.13
N LEU A 20 12.36 16.23 11.74
CA LEU A 20 13.15 16.83 12.82
C LEU A 20 14.65 16.93 12.47
N GLY A 21 14.97 17.14 11.19
CA GLY A 21 16.33 17.03 10.65
C GLY A 21 16.64 15.61 10.16
N PRO A 22 17.59 14.89 10.78
CA PRO A 22 18.10 13.61 10.27
C PRO A 22 17.08 12.44 10.34
N GLY A 23 15.92 12.60 10.98
CA GLY A 23 14.88 11.58 11.12
C GLY A 23 13.92 11.50 9.92
N PHE A 24 14.46 11.68 8.71
CA PHE A 24 13.67 11.78 7.48
C PHE A 24 12.73 10.58 7.25
N ASP A 25 11.44 10.85 6.99
CA ASP A 25 10.34 9.86 6.80
C ASP A 25 10.16 8.85 7.96
N VAL A 26 10.83 9.08 9.10
CA VAL A 26 10.89 8.14 10.23
C VAL A 26 10.36 8.77 11.51
N LEU A 27 10.69 10.03 11.79
CA LEU A 27 10.43 10.64 13.08
C LEU A 27 9.52 11.86 12.95
N GLY A 28 8.55 11.96 13.84
CA GLY A 28 7.80 13.19 14.02
C GLY A 28 7.26 13.39 15.42
N VAL A 29 6.68 14.57 15.64
CA VAL A 29 6.13 14.98 16.92
C VAL A 29 4.84 15.75 16.72
N ALA A 30 3.83 15.46 17.54
CA ALA A 30 2.61 16.24 17.61
C ALA A 30 2.83 17.52 18.42
N VAL A 31 2.27 18.61 17.92
CA VAL A 31 2.45 19.94 18.52
C VAL A 31 1.12 20.64 18.73
N ARG A 32 1.08 21.45 19.79
CA ARG A 32 0.00 22.40 20.04
C ARG A 32 0.61 23.79 20.20
N ASN A 33 0.05 24.77 19.52
CA ASN A 33 0.45 26.15 19.74
C ASN A 33 -0.06 26.64 21.11
N VAL A 34 0.77 27.44 21.76
CA VAL A 34 0.46 28.13 23.01
C VAL A 34 0.41 29.65 22.83
N GLU A 35 1.00 30.17 21.75
CA GLU A 35 0.98 31.58 21.39
C GLU A 35 1.22 31.76 19.89
N ASP A 36 0.59 32.79 19.33
CA ASP A 36 0.82 33.26 17.97
C ASP A 36 1.57 34.60 18.07
N ILE A 37 2.75 34.69 17.47
CA ILE A 37 3.58 35.89 17.60
C ILE A 37 2.93 37.04 16.82
N GLY A 38 2.73 38.17 17.51
CA GLY A 38 2.12 39.37 16.92
C GLY A 38 0.59 39.37 16.95
N TYR A 39 -0.04 38.39 17.60
CA TYR A 39 -1.49 38.31 17.76
C TYR A 39 -1.88 38.24 19.25
N SER A 40 -2.87 39.04 19.65
CA SER A 40 -3.29 39.17 21.06
C SER A 40 -4.59 38.45 21.40
N GLY A 41 -5.19 37.72 20.45
CA GLY A 41 -6.41 36.94 20.66
C GLY A 41 -6.13 35.49 21.07
N GLU A 42 -7.16 34.64 20.99
CA GLU A 42 -6.99 33.19 21.21
C GLU A 42 -6.02 32.59 20.18
N PRO A 43 -5.02 31.79 20.60
CA PRO A 43 -4.07 31.19 19.68
C PRO A 43 -4.75 30.37 18.58
N THR A 44 -4.22 30.47 17.37
CA THR A 44 -4.69 29.78 16.17
C THR A 44 -4.54 28.26 16.32
N LEU A 45 -5.59 27.53 16.72
CA LEU A 45 -5.57 26.09 17.03
C LEU A 45 -4.83 25.20 16.02
N LEU A 46 -3.53 24.92 16.07
CA LEU A 46 -2.86 24.15 15.00
C LEU A 46 -3.30 22.66 14.96
N GLY A 47 -4.18 22.33 14.01
CA GLY A 47 -4.83 21.03 13.84
C GLY A 47 -6.16 21.14 13.08
N ASP A 48 -6.73 19.98 12.75
CA ASP A 48 -8.05 19.85 12.13
C ASP A 48 -9.06 19.35 13.16
N VAL A 49 -10.27 19.92 13.16
CA VAL A 49 -11.39 19.51 14.00
C VAL A 49 -12.49 18.93 13.13
N VAL A 50 -12.97 17.75 13.48
CA VAL A 50 -14.15 17.12 12.88
C VAL A 50 -15.29 17.20 13.88
N HIS A 51 -16.38 17.81 13.47
CA HIS A 51 -17.66 17.75 14.16
C HIS A 51 -18.45 16.62 13.52
N LEU A 52 -18.97 15.70 14.32
CA LEU A 52 -19.70 14.56 13.79
C LEU A 52 -20.95 14.19 14.58
N ARG A 53 -21.95 13.65 13.88
CA ARG A 53 -23.14 13.05 14.47
C ARG A 53 -23.58 11.81 13.70
N ARG A 54 -24.26 10.90 14.39
CA ARG A 54 -24.96 9.78 13.76
C ARG A 54 -26.27 10.25 13.15
N LEU A 55 -26.62 9.72 11.99
CA LEU A 55 -27.92 9.87 11.38
C LEU A 55 -28.78 8.63 11.64
N SER A 56 -30.10 8.82 11.69
CA SER A 56 -31.07 7.73 11.87
C SER A 56 -31.30 6.87 10.61
N GLY A 57 -30.78 7.31 9.46
CA GLY A 57 -30.87 6.62 8.18
C GLY A 57 -30.18 7.41 7.06
N GLY A 58 -29.91 6.75 5.93
CA GLY A 58 -29.24 7.37 4.78
C GLY A 58 -28.71 6.33 3.80
N ARG A 59 -28.62 6.68 2.52
CA ARG A 59 -28.06 5.79 1.47
C ARG A 59 -26.52 5.76 1.48
N SER A 60 -25.87 6.77 2.05
CA SER A 60 -24.41 6.87 2.16
C SER A 60 -23.97 6.63 3.60
N LEU A 61 -22.85 5.94 3.78
CA LEU A 61 -22.23 5.71 5.10
C LEU A 61 -21.66 7.00 5.72
N LEU A 62 -21.27 7.97 4.88
CA LEU A 62 -20.74 9.26 5.31
C LEU A 62 -21.26 10.38 4.40
N THR A 63 -21.58 11.52 5.00
CA THR A 63 -21.84 12.79 4.32
C THR A 63 -20.97 13.87 4.94
N ILE A 64 -20.19 14.59 4.14
CA ILE A 64 -19.54 15.83 4.59
C ILE A 64 -20.49 16.95 4.24
N ARG A 65 -21.05 17.58 5.27
CA ARG A 65 -22.00 18.68 5.07
C ARG A 65 -21.27 19.91 4.57
N GLU A 66 -20.23 20.32 5.28
CA GLU A 66 -19.49 21.55 5.03
C GLU A 66 -18.02 21.37 5.40
N VAL A 67 -17.14 22.10 4.71
CA VAL A 67 -15.73 22.24 5.05
C VAL A 67 -15.43 23.71 5.31
N TYR A 68 -14.81 23.98 6.45
CA TYR A 68 -14.39 25.30 6.88
C TYR A 68 -12.88 25.35 6.92
N THR A 69 -12.31 26.46 6.49
CA THR A 69 -10.95 26.84 6.86
C THR A 69 -11.08 27.91 7.93
N ARG A 70 -10.85 27.51 9.20
CA ARG A 70 -11.13 28.24 10.47
C ARG A 70 -12.05 29.46 10.36
N GLY A 71 -13.34 29.19 10.49
CA GLY A 71 -14.40 30.19 10.59
C GLY A 71 -14.97 30.65 9.26
N ARG A 72 -14.33 30.33 8.13
CA ARG A 72 -14.84 30.63 6.79
C ARG A 72 -15.10 29.35 6.00
N VAL A 73 -16.29 29.24 5.40
CA VAL A 73 -16.60 28.13 4.49
C VAL A 73 -15.59 28.16 3.33
N ASP A 74 -14.96 27.02 3.07
CA ASP A 74 -13.97 26.86 2.02
C ASP A 74 -14.57 26.10 0.84
N ASN A 75 -15.12 26.86 -0.12
CA ASN A 75 -15.74 26.31 -1.32
C ASN A 75 -14.72 25.71 -2.31
N THR A 76 -13.40 25.79 -2.03
CA THR A 76 -12.36 25.15 -2.86
C THR A 76 -12.10 23.71 -2.44
N LEU A 77 -12.63 23.30 -1.28
CA LEU A 77 -12.47 21.95 -0.74
C LEU A 77 -13.72 21.12 -1.03
N THR A 78 -13.50 19.94 -1.61
CA THR A 78 -14.58 19.00 -1.92
C THR A 78 -15.27 18.50 -0.66
N THR A 79 -16.60 18.53 -0.68
CA THR A 79 -17.48 17.87 0.29
C THR A 79 -17.79 16.43 -0.11
N SER A 80 -17.25 15.94 -1.24
CA SER A 80 -17.36 14.53 -1.60
C SER A 80 -16.52 13.68 -0.63
N PRO A 81 -17.13 12.77 0.16
CA PRO A 81 -16.38 11.94 1.09
C PRO A 81 -15.31 11.06 0.43
N ARG A 82 -15.45 10.75 -0.86
CA ARG A 82 -14.51 9.91 -1.62
C ARG A 82 -13.33 10.68 -2.22
N GLU A 83 -13.39 12.00 -2.23
CA GLU A 83 -12.33 12.87 -2.75
C GLU A 83 -11.69 13.73 -1.65
N ASN A 84 -12.28 13.72 -0.45
CA ASN A 84 -11.76 14.43 0.71
C ASN A 84 -10.94 13.47 1.59
N VAL A 85 -9.70 13.84 1.94
CA VAL A 85 -8.80 12.99 2.74
C VAL A 85 -9.42 12.55 4.08
N ALA A 86 -10.08 13.46 4.79
CA ALA A 86 -10.77 13.12 6.03
C ALA A 86 -11.96 12.19 5.78
N GLY A 87 -12.69 12.42 4.67
CA GLY A 87 -13.79 11.57 4.23
C GLY A 87 -13.36 10.15 3.86
N ILE A 88 -12.26 10.02 3.11
CA ILE A 88 -11.68 8.73 2.70
C ILE A 88 -11.27 7.95 3.95
N ALA A 89 -10.54 8.60 4.86
CA ALA A 89 -10.09 7.96 6.09
C ALA A 89 -11.26 7.55 7.01
N ALA A 90 -12.28 8.41 7.14
CA ALA A 90 -13.49 8.10 7.90
C ALA A 90 -14.28 6.94 7.30
N LEU A 91 -14.45 6.91 5.96
CA LEU A 91 -15.10 5.81 5.25
C LEU A 91 -14.34 4.49 5.42
N SER A 92 -13.01 4.51 5.28
CA SER A 92 -12.16 3.33 5.42
C SER A 92 -12.27 2.67 6.80
N VAL A 93 -12.43 3.47 7.86
CA VAL A 93 -12.66 2.95 9.22
C VAL A 93 -14.12 2.53 9.42
N ALA A 94 -15.08 3.37 9.01
CA ALA A 94 -16.50 3.08 9.18
C ALA A 94 -16.93 1.79 8.46
N SER A 95 -16.39 1.52 7.27
CA SER A 95 -16.71 0.32 6.48
C SER A 95 -16.23 -0.98 7.11
N GLN A 96 -15.25 -0.93 8.03
CA GLN A 96 -14.78 -2.09 8.77
C GLN A 96 -15.77 -2.54 9.85
N THR A 97 -16.74 -1.69 10.21
CA THR A 97 -17.74 -1.97 11.23
C THR A 97 -19.08 -2.33 10.59
N LYS A 98 -19.48 -3.60 10.70
CA LYS A 98 -20.79 -4.06 10.23
C LYS A 98 -21.91 -3.30 10.95
N GLY A 99 -22.86 -2.78 10.19
CA GLY A 99 -24.02 -2.05 10.73
C GLY A 99 -23.68 -0.66 11.28
N ALA A 100 -22.54 -0.08 10.90
CA ALA A 100 -22.21 1.30 11.27
C ALA A 100 -23.33 2.26 10.81
N ALA A 101 -23.82 3.08 11.75
CA ALA A 101 -24.81 4.10 11.44
C ALA A 101 -24.22 5.12 10.47
N PRO A 102 -25.01 5.64 9.50
CA PRO A 102 -24.56 6.73 8.64
C PRO A 102 -24.10 7.93 9.47
N LEU A 103 -23.00 8.55 9.06
CA LEU A 103 -22.39 9.69 9.73
C LEU A 103 -22.59 10.96 8.90
N GLU A 104 -22.81 12.07 9.58
CA GLU A 104 -22.65 13.40 9.02
C GLU A 104 -21.49 14.09 9.72
N MET A 105 -20.60 14.71 8.94
CA MET A 105 -19.46 15.46 9.47
C MET A 105 -19.38 16.88 8.91
N ILE A 106 -18.85 17.78 9.73
CA ILE A 106 -18.38 19.11 9.34
C ILE A 106 -16.89 19.15 9.65
N LEU A 107 -16.09 19.51 8.66
CA LEU A 107 -14.63 19.56 8.79
C LEU A 107 -14.19 21.00 8.99
N GLU A 108 -13.56 21.30 10.12
CA GLU A 108 -12.88 22.55 10.38
C GLU A 108 -11.36 22.33 10.22
N LYS A 109 -10.83 22.83 9.11
CA LYS A 109 -9.43 22.73 8.74
C LYS A 109 -8.58 23.83 9.34
N MET A 110 -7.32 23.50 9.55
CA MET A 110 -6.26 24.48 9.74
C MET A 110 -6.06 25.40 8.53
N PRO A 111 -5.70 26.68 8.75
CA PRO A 111 -5.57 27.67 7.68
C PRO A 111 -4.39 27.43 6.74
N PHE A 112 -3.48 26.53 7.08
CA PHE A 112 -2.22 26.34 6.36
C PHE A 112 -2.20 25.00 5.63
N ARG A 113 -2.59 25.02 4.35
CA ARG A 113 -2.45 23.88 3.44
C ARG A 113 -1.04 23.83 2.87
N GLY A 114 -0.49 22.62 2.68
CA GLY A 114 0.82 22.44 2.05
C GLY A 114 1.96 23.20 2.73
N SER A 115 1.86 23.41 4.06
CA SER A 115 2.78 24.26 4.80
C SER A 115 3.96 23.51 5.43
N GLY A 116 3.93 22.17 5.44
CA GLY A 116 4.88 21.36 6.21
C GLY A 116 4.50 21.12 7.67
N MET A 117 3.27 21.48 8.08
CA MET A 117 2.76 21.28 9.46
C MET A 117 1.80 20.07 9.61
N GLY A 118 1.84 19.12 8.67
CA GLY A 118 1.01 17.90 8.76
C GLY A 118 -0.49 18.08 8.48
N SER A 119 -0.92 19.09 7.71
CA SER A 119 -2.36 19.35 7.45
C SER A 119 -3.13 18.16 6.85
N SER A 120 -2.49 17.41 5.95
CA SER A 120 -3.10 16.22 5.33
C SER A 120 -3.22 15.08 6.35
N ALA A 121 -2.17 14.83 7.12
CA ALA A 121 -2.18 13.88 8.23
C ALA A 121 -3.24 14.23 9.29
N ALA A 122 -3.36 15.50 9.68
CA ALA A 122 -4.39 15.96 10.61
C ALA A 122 -5.80 15.66 10.09
N SER A 123 -6.08 15.90 8.80
CA SER A 123 -7.35 15.52 8.17
C SER A 123 -7.61 14.01 8.22
N ALA A 124 -6.64 13.21 7.77
CA ALA A 124 -6.78 11.76 7.73
C ALA A 124 -7.05 11.19 9.13
N VAL A 125 -6.26 11.62 10.12
CA VAL A 125 -6.39 11.23 11.53
C VAL A 125 -7.73 11.69 12.10
N ALA A 126 -8.11 12.95 11.91
CA ALA A 126 -9.38 13.48 12.42
C ALA A 126 -10.56 12.70 11.86
N GLY A 127 -10.58 12.42 10.54
CA GLY A 127 -11.63 11.64 9.90
C GLY A 127 -11.70 10.19 10.40
N ALA A 128 -10.58 9.48 10.39
CA ALA A 128 -10.51 8.08 10.82
C ALA A 128 -10.85 7.91 12.31
N TYR A 129 -10.25 8.72 13.18
CA TYR A 129 -10.50 8.63 14.62
C TYR A 129 -11.94 9.03 14.97
N SER A 130 -12.53 9.97 14.23
CA SER A 130 -13.96 10.30 14.34
C SER A 130 -14.86 9.13 14.02
N ALA A 131 -14.60 8.43 12.91
CA ALA A 131 -15.35 7.23 12.55
C ALA A 131 -15.18 6.13 13.62
N LEU A 132 -13.96 5.91 14.13
CA LEU A 132 -13.70 4.94 15.19
C LEU A 132 -14.49 5.26 16.46
N VAL A 133 -14.45 6.50 16.93
CA VAL A 133 -15.19 6.95 18.12
C VAL A 133 -16.69 6.73 17.96
N MET A 134 -17.24 6.89 16.75
CA MET A 134 -18.65 6.62 16.49
C MET A 134 -19.02 5.14 16.54
N THR A 135 -18.05 4.22 16.51
CA THR A 135 -18.31 2.80 16.76
C THR A 135 -18.34 2.46 18.25
N GLY A 136 -18.02 3.43 19.14
CA GLY A 136 -17.86 3.21 20.58
C GLY A 136 -16.47 2.69 20.96
N LYS A 137 -15.52 2.69 20.04
CA LYS A 137 -14.12 2.30 20.26
C LYS A 137 -13.22 3.52 20.31
N GLU A 138 -12.10 3.41 21.01
CA GLU A 138 -11.09 4.48 21.10
C GLU A 138 -9.66 3.97 20.94
N ASP A 139 -9.47 2.68 20.64
CA ASP A 139 -8.15 2.11 20.39
C ASP A 139 -7.56 2.64 19.08
N LYS A 140 -6.70 3.65 19.21
CA LYS A 140 -5.98 4.29 18.11
C LYS A 140 -5.11 3.29 17.33
N GLY A 141 -4.57 2.27 18.01
CA GLY A 141 -3.73 1.24 17.40
C GLY A 141 -4.45 0.52 16.25
N SER A 142 -5.73 0.18 16.47
CA SER A 142 -6.56 -0.51 15.49
C SER A 142 -6.74 0.20 14.13
N ILE A 143 -6.51 1.51 14.07
CA ILE A 143 -6.70 2.30 12.83
C ILE A 143 -5.41 2.85 12.24
N ALA A 144 -4.27 2.73 12.93
CA ALA A 144 -3.01 3.41 12.56
C ALA A 144 -2.59 3.13 11.10
N GLU A 145 -2.52 1.86 10.70
CA GLU A 145 -2.17 1.46 9.33
C GLU A 145 -3.20 1.96 8.31
N THR A 146 -4.50 1.88 8.65
CA THR A 146 -5.58 2.37 7.79
C THR A 146 -5.42 3.87 7.54
N VAL A 147 -5.12 4.66 8.58
CA VAL A 147 -4.95 6.12 8.43
C VAL A 147 -3.73 6.45 7.57
N VAL A 148 -2.59 5.78 7.80
CA VAL A 148 -1.38 6.00 6.99
C VAL A 148 -1.64 5.70 5.51
N LYS A 149 -2.38 4.62 5.19
CA LYS A 149 -2.75 4.29 3.81
C LYS A 149 -3.68 5.32 3.16
N CYS A 150 -4.51 6.01 3.94
CA CYS A 150 -5.44 7.03 3.46
C CYS A 150 -4.80 8.42 3.33
N GLU A 151 -3.65 8.67 3.95
CA GLU A 151 -2.98 9.96 3.94
C GLU A 151 -2.30 10.23 2.58
N VAL A 152 -2.31 11.49 2.14
CA VAL A 152 -1.72 11.90 0.86
C VAL A 152 -0.20 11.91 0.97
N GLY A 153 0.44 10.90 0.36
CA GLY A 153 1.88 10.69 0.44
C GLY A 153 2.27 9.58 1.41
N LYS A 154 1.29 9.06 2.18
CA LYS A 154 1.43 7.92 3.10
C LYS A 154 2.58 8.16 4.09
N HIS A 155 2.63 9.35 4.68
CA HIS A 155 3.71 9.80 5.55
C HIS A 155 3.45 9.40 7.02
N PRO A 156 4.03 8.29 7.52
CA PRO A 156 3.77 7.81 8.89
C PRO A 156 4.30 8.77 9.96
N ASP A 157 5.38 9.50 9.66
CA ASP A 157 6.02 10.49 10.52
C ASP A 157 5.12 11.70 10.87
N ASN A 158 4.06 11.96 10.10
CA ASN A 158 3.04 12.95 10.43
C ASN A 158 1.76 12.29 10.98
N VAL A 159 1.32 11.19 10.36
CA VAL A 159 0.07 10.52 10.77
C VAL A 159 0.16 9.98 12.19
N LEU A 160 1.25 9.29 12.52
CA LEU A 160 1.34 8.59 13.80
C LEU A 160 1.46 9.55 14.99
N PRO A 161 2.29 10.62 14.95
CA PRO A 161 2.24 11.62 16.01
C PRO A 161 0.87 12.31 16.10
N ALA A 162 0.25 12.70 14.98
CA ALA A 162 -1.09 13.30 15.01
C ALA A 162 -2.11 12.38 15.67
N LEU A 163 -2.01 11.06 15.46
CA LEU A 163 -2.88 10.06 16.06
C LEU A 163 -2.58 9.85 17.57
N PHE A 164 -1.34 9.53 17.93
CA PHE A 164 -0.96 9.08 19.27
C PHE A 164 -0.51 10.18 20.23
N GLY A 165 0.00 11.29 19.70
CA GLY A 165 0.66 12.34 20.45
C GLY A 165 2.10 11.99 20.82
N GLY A 166 2.85 13.01 21.26
CA GLY A 166 4.25 12.91 21.62
C GLY A 166 5.15 12.74 20.40
N PHE A 167 6.34 12.20 20.63
CA PHE A 167 7.27 11.79 19.59
C PHE A 167 6.97 10.35 19.16
N VAL A 168 6.92 10.11 17.86
CA VAL A 168 6.70 8.77 17.30
C VAL A 168 7.74 8.50 16.23
N GLY A 169 8.37 7.34 16.30
CA GLY A 169 9.25 6.81 15.26
C GLY A 169 8.55 5.66 14.52
N SER A 170 8.55 5.68 13.20
CA SER A 170 8.13 4.56 12.36
C SER A 170 9.33 3.81 11.80
N PHE A 171 9.28 2.49 11.80
CA PHE A 171 10.33 1.62 11.28
C PHE A 171 9.71 0.43 10.55
N GLY A 172 10.42 -0.15 9.58
CA GLY A 172 9.88 -1.25 8.80
C GLY A 172 10.63 -1.45 7.50
N LEU A 173 10.38 -2.59 6.86
CA LEU A 173 10.95 -2.92 5.55
C LEU A 173 10.27 -2.06 4.49
N SER A 174 11.06 -1.31 3.72
CA SER A 174 10.59 -0.64 2.51
C SER A 174 10.24 -1.68 1.43
N ASP A 175 9.47 -1.26 0.42
CA ASP A 175 9.16 -2.11 -0.75
C ASP A 175 10.44 -2.66 -1.44
N ASP A 176 11.56 -1.96 -1.36
CA ASP A 176 12.83 -2.37 -1.96
C ASP A 176 13.50 -3.54 -1.22
N HIS A 177 13.40 -3.61 0.12
CA HIS A 177 13.92 -4.76 0.87
C HIS A 177 13.07 -6.01 0.69
N LYS A 178 11.76 -5.88 0.48
CA LYS A 178 10.90 -7.01 0.14
C LYS A 178 11.29 -7.65 -1.19
N ARG A 179 11.79 -6.88 -2.15
CA ARG A 179 12.28 -7.41 -3.42
C ARG A 179 13.48 -8.34 -3.20
N PHE A 180 14.38 -7.99 -2.27
CA PHE A 180 15.52 -8.81 -1.87
C PHE A 180 15.12 -10.01 -0.99
N GLU A 181 14.23 -9.84 -0.01
CA GLU A 181 13.73 -10.94 0.84
C GLU A 181 12.94 -11.98 0.03
N LYS A 182 12.12 -11.55 -0.94
CA LYS A 182 11.39 -12.45 -1.86
C LYS A 182 12.30 -13.24 -2.79
N LEU A 183 13.41 -12.64 -3.23
CA LEU A 183 14.43 -13.34 -4.03
C LEU A 183 15.26 -14.33 -3.18
N LEU A 184 15.25 -14.18 -1.85
CA LEU A 184 15.96 -15.04 -0.90
C LEU A 184 15.03 -16.02 -0.15
N ASN A 185 13.74 -16.12 -0.54
CA ASN A 185 12.82 -17.07 0.06
C ASN A 185 13.27 -18.52 -0.28
N PRO A 186 13.51 -19.39 0.72
CA PRO A 186 14.02 -20.74 0.50
C PRO A 186 13.16 -21.59 -0.43
N ASP A 187 11.83 -21.46 -0.38
CA ASP A 187 10.92 -22.23 -1.22
C ASP A 187 10.88 -21.71 -2.65
N ILE A 188 11.02 -20.39 -2.86
CA ILE A 188 11.17 -19.81 -4.20
C ILE A 188 12.50 -20.27 -4.83
N LEU A 189 13.59 -20.24 -4.06
CA LEU A 189 14.90 -20.71 -4.51
C LEU A 189 14.87 -22.21 -4.82
N ALA A 190 14.27 -23.02 -3.94
CA ALA A 190 14.11 -24.46 -4.14
C ALA A 190 13.21 -24.78 -5.34
N LEU A 191 12.14 -24.03 -5.58
CA LEU A 191 11.28 -24.19 -6.77
C LEU A 191 12.01 -23.78 -8.07
N GLN A 192 12.84 -22.73 -8.03
CA GLN A 192 13.67 -22.35 -9.18
C GLN A 192 14.73 -23.41 -9.49
N GLU A 193 15.41 -23.91 -8.46
CA GLU A 193 16.36 -25.02 -8.57
C GLU A 193 15.65 -26.29 -9.07
N ALA A 194 14.44 -26.57 -8.57
CA ALA A 194 13.65 -27.69 -9.03
C ALA A 194 13.26 -27.59 -10.51
N VAL A 195 12.85 -26.40 -10.98
CA VAL A 195 12.57 -26.16 -12.41
C VAL A 195 13.84 -26.40 -13.24
N TYR A 196 15.00 -25.93 -12.77
CA TYR A 196 16.27 -26.12 -13.45
C TYR A 196 16.67 -27.61 -13.53
N ILE A 197 16.57 -28.35 -12.41
CA ILE A 197 16.81 -29.80 -12.36
C ILE A 197 15.86 -30.53 -13.33
N ALA A 198 14.59 -30.15 -13.35
CA ALA A 198 13.57 -30.76 -14.21
C ALA A 198 13.77 -30.46 -15.71
N GLN A 199 14.47 -29.37 -16.06
CA GLN A 199 14.84 -29.02 -17.44
C GLN A 199 16.11 -29.73 -17.93
N SER A 200 16.82 -30.44 -17.06
CA SER A 200 18.03 -31.18 -17.45
C SER A 200 17.73 -32.31 -18.43
N ALA A 201 18.71 -32.71 -19.24
CA ALA A 201 18.58 -33.84 -20.16
C ALA A 201 18.64 -35.23 -19.47
N ALA A 202 18.50 -35.28 -18.15
CA ALA A 202 18.63 -36.51 -17.36
C ALA A 202 17.36 -37.37 -17.42
N PRO A 203 17.46 -38.70 -17.20
CA PRO A 203 16.28 -39.56 -17.09
C PRO A 203 15.34 -39.13 -15.95
N LEU A 204 14.03 -39.22 -16.18
CA LEU A 204 13.00 -38.74 -15.23
C LEU A 204 13.15 -39.28 -13.80
N ASN A 205 13.55 -40.54 -13.63
CA ASN A 205 13.76 -41.10 -12.28
C ASN A 205 14.95 -40.45 -11.56
N SER A 206 15.98 -40.05 -12.29
CA SER A 206 17.12 -39.30 -11.75
C SER A 206 16.69 -37.89 -11.34
N ILE A 207 15.88 -37.23 -12.18
CA ILE A 207 15.29 -35.91 -11.88
C ILE A 207 14.49 -35.98 -10.58
N ILE A 208 13.56 -36.93 -10.46
CA ILE A 208 12.75 -37.11 -9.25
C ILE A 208 13.63 -37.36 -8.01
N GLY A 209 14.69 -38.16 -8.16
CA GLY A 209 15.66 -38.41 -7.09
C GLY A 209 16.36 -37.14 -6.61
N GLU A 210 16.83 -36.28 -7.51
CA GLU A 210 17.44 -34.99 -7.14
C GLU A 210 16.43 -34.02 -6.51
N LEU A 211 15.22 -33.92 -7.07
CA LEU A 211 14.17 -33.07 -6.52
C LEU A 211 13.77 -33.47 -5.10
N SER A 212 13.78 -34.77 -4.79
CA SER A 212 13.43 -35.29 -3.46
C SER A 212 14.41 -34.87 -2.37
N LYS A 213 15.63 -34.45 -2.73
CA LYS A 213 16.67 -33.97 -1.81
C LYS A 213 16.52 -32.49 -1.44
N LEU A 214 15.67 -31.74 -2.15
CA LEU A 214 15.42 -30.34 -1.85
C LEU A 214 14.52 -30.22 -0.60
N ASP A 215 15.01 -29.47 0.39
CA ASP A 215 14.32 -29.21 1.66
C ASP A 215 13.30 -28.07 1.50
N SER A 216 12.19 -28.35 0.79
CA SER A 216 11.08 -27.40 0.58
C SER A 216 9.74 -28.12 0.52
N ALA A 217 8.79 -27.68 1.34
CA ALA A 217 7.47 -28.29 1.45
C ALA A 217 6.69 -28.20 0.12
N GLU A 218 6.86 -27.10 -0.62
CA GLU A 218 6.23 -26.80 -1.89
C GLU A 218 6.73 -27.75 -2.98
N VAL A 219 8.04 -27.99 -3.04
CA VAL A 219 8.64 -28.96 -3.98
C VAL A 219 8.11 -30.36 -3.69
N GLN A 220 8.09 -30.77 -2.41
CA GLN A 220 7.57 -32.08 -2.00
C GLN A 220 6.06 -32.24 -2.30
N GLN A 221 5.29 -31.16 -2.14
CA GLN A 221 3.88 -31.14 -2.50
C GLN A 221 3.66 -31.33 -4.01
N VAL A 222 4.46 -30.65 -4.84
CA VAL A 222 4.42 -30.80 -6.31
C VAL A 222 4.79 -32.23 -6.71
N LEU A 223 5.83 -32.81 -6.11
CA LEU A 223 6.22 -34.20 -6.33
C LEU A 223 5.09 -35.18 -5.96
N GLY A 224 4.48 -34.99 -4.79
CA GLY A 224 3.36 -35.81 -4.34
C GLY A 224 2.16 -35.74 -5.30
N TYR A 225 1.84 -34.54 -5.81
CA TYR A 225 0.80 -34.37 -6.82
C TYR A 225 1.15 -35.08 -8.13
N PHE A 226 2.40 -34.93 -8.60
CA PHE A 226 2.89 -35.57 -9.82
C PHE A 226 2.84 -37.11 -9.71
N GLU A 227 3.23 -37.69 -8.59
CA GLU A 227 3.15 -39.13 -8.35
C GLU A 227 1.71 -39.64 -8.30
N GLN A 228 0.81 -38.90 -7.66
CA GLN A 228 -0.62 -39.25 -7.64
C GLN A 228 -1.21 -39.20 -9.06
N MET A 229 -0.83 -38.21 -9.86
CA MET A 229 -1.22 -38.10 -11.26
C MET A 229 -0.70 -39.31 -12.06
N LYS A 230 0.58 -39.68 -11.90
CA LYS A 230 1.18 -40.87 -12.52
C LYS A 230 0.43 -42.16 -12.16
N LYS A 231 0.18 -42.39 -10.87
CA LYS A 231 -0.60 -43.55 -10.37
C LYS A 231 -2.03 -43.60 -10.93
N ARG A 232 -2.70 -42.45 -11.06
CA ARG A 232 -4.06 -42.37 -11.67
C ARG A 232 -4.04 -42.71 -13.16
N ILE A 233 -2.99 -42.29 -13.87
CA ILE A 233 -2.78 -42.60 -15.28
C ILE A 233 -2.48 -44.10 -15.46
N GLU A 234 -1.67 -44.70 -14.60
CA GLU A 234 -1.35 -46.14 -14.63
C GLU A 234 -2.55 -47.03 -14.27
N LYS A 235 -3.41 -46.63 -13.32
CA LYS A 235 -4.56 -47.42 -12.85
C LYS A 235 -5.79 -47.45 -13.76
N ARG A 236 -5.85 -46.66 -14.84
CA ARG A 236 -7.00 -46.69 -15.79
C ARG A 236 -6.97 -48.01 -16.57
N SER A 237 -7.85 -48.94 -16.19
CA SER A 237 -8.00 -50.30 -16.73
C SER A 237 -8.32 -50.32 -18.25
N PRO A 238 -7.74 -51.24 -19.05
CA PRO A 238 -7.97 -51.34 -20.51
C PRO A 238 -9.45 -51.48 -20.90
N SER A 239 -10.29 -52.07 -20.05
CA SER A 239 -11.72 -52.29 -20.30
C SER A 239 -12.56 -51.01 -20.30
N ARG A 240 -12.20 -50.04 -19.43
CA ARG A 240 -12.89 -48.75 -19.33
C ARG A 240 -12.55 -47.85 -20.53
N GLU A 241 -11.35 -48.00 -21.08
CA GLU A 241 -10.87 -47.32 -22.28
C GLU A 241 -11.60 -47.82 -23.55
N SER A 242 -11.78 -49.14 -23.69
CA SER A 242 -12.59 -49.72 -24.77
C SER A 242 -14.06 -49.24 -24.72
N ASN A 243 -14.64 -49.14 -23.52
CA ASN A 243 -16.01 -48.65 -23.36
C ASN A 243 -16.17 -47.17 -23.70
N ASN A 244 -15.23 -46.32 -23.31
CA ASN A 244 -15.24 -44.90 -23.69
C ASN A 244 -15.10 -44.71 -25.21
N ARG A 245 -14.21 -45.47 -25.87
CA ARG A 245 -14.05 -45.42 -27.34
C ARG A 245 -15.34 -45.83 -28.06
N LYS A 246 -16.00 -46.90 -27.62
CA LYS A 246 -17.32 -47.32 -28.14
C LYS A 246 -18.39 -46.24 -27.94
N GLN A 247 -18.41 -45.59 -26.78
CA GLN A 247 -19.36 -44.51 -26.50
C GLN A 247 -19.11 -43.28 -27.38
N ASN A 248 -17.85 -42.85 -27.52
CA ASN A 248 -17.46 -41.73 -28.38
C ASN A 248 -17.80 -42.00 -29.84
N TYR A 249 -17.53 -43.22 -30.31
CA TYR A 249 -17.88 -43.63 -31.68
C TYR A 249 -19.40 -43.53 -31.94
N ARG A 250 -20.23 -43.97 -30.98
CA ARG A 250 -21.70 -43.83 -31.08
C ARG A 250 -22.14 -42.37 -31.15
N LEU A 251 -21.50 -41.48 -30.39
CA LEU A 251 -21.79 -40.04 -30.41
C LEU A 251 -21.44 -39.42 -31.76
N VAL A 252 -20.28 -39.75 -32.34
CA VAL A 252 -19.89 -39.29 -33.69
C VAL A 252 -20.88 -39.76 -34.75
N ALA A 253 -21.28 -41.03 -34.72
CA ALA A 253 -22.26 -41.58 -35.66
C ALA A 253 -23.63 -40.88 -35.54
N ALA A 254 -24.10 -40.63 -34.32
CA ALA A 254 -25.34 -39.90 -34.07
C ALA A 254 -25.28 -38.44 -34.55
N ALA A 255 -24.16 -37.76 -34.32
CA ALA A 255 -23.95 -36.38 -34.73
C ALA A 255 -23.90 -36.25 -36.28
N LEU A 256 -23.24 -37.19 -36.96
CA LEU A 256 -23.23 -37.27 -38.42
C LEU A 256 -24.61 -37.54 -38.99
N ALA A 257 -25.37 -38.49 -38.42
CA ALA A 257 -26.73 -38.77 -38.86
C ALA A 257 -27.64 -37.53 -38.72
N LYS A 258 -27.51 -36.78 -37.60
CA LYS A 258 -28.21 -35.52 -37.40
C LYS A 258 -27.82 -34.47 -38.44
N LYS A 259 -26.52 -34.35 -38.74
CA LYS A 259 -26.01 -33.39 -39.72
C LYS A 259 -26.45 -33.73 -41.16
N SER A 260 -26.53 -35.01 -41.48
CA SER A 260 -27.07 -35.52 -42.75
C SER A 260 -28.52 -35.06 -42.95
N ARG A 261 -29.36 -35.16 -41.91
CA ARG A 261 -30.75 -34.68 -41.94
C ARG A 261 -30.83 -33.17 -42.17
N ILE A 262 -30.01 -32.39 -41.44
CA ILE A 262 -29.96 -30.93 -41.62
C ILE A 262 -29.56 -30.56 -43.06
N TYR A 263 -28.53 -31.20 -43.62
CA TYR A 263 -28.14 -30.96 -45.01
C TYR A 263 -29.20 -31.36 -46.03
N ALA A 264 -29.96 -32.43 -45.75
CA ALA A 264 -31.08 -32.84 -46.59
C ALA A 264 -32.23 -31.82 -46.55
N GLU A 265 -32.57 -31.31 -45.37
CA GLU A 265 -33.58 -30.24 -45.17
C GLU A 265 -33.17 -28.93 -45.85
N MET A 266 -31.86 -28.64 -45.88
CA MET A 266 -31.30 -27.46 -46.57
C MET A 266 -31.08 -27.68 -48.08
N GLY A 267 -31.47 -28.83 -48.64
CA GLY A 267 -31.33 -29.13 -50.07
C GLY A 267 -29.89 -29.37 -50.55
N GLN A 268 -28.92 -29.54 -49.65
CA GLN A 268 -27.50 -29.70 -49.97
C GLN A 268 -27.13 -31.16 -50.28
N LYS A 269 -27.60 -31.69 -51.43
CA LYS A 269 -27.43 -33.10 -51.82
C LYS A 269 -25.97 -33.60 -51.79
N GLU A 270 -25.02 -32.77 -52.20
CA GLU A 270 -23.60 -33.13 -52.22
C GLU A 270 -23.00 -33.23 -50.79
N ALA A 271 -23.50 -32.43 -49.85
CA ALA A 271 -23.10 -32.51 -48.45
C ALA A 271 -23.70 -33.74 -47.75
N VAL A 272 -24.92 -34.15 -48.13
CA VAL A 272 -25.55 -35.40 -47.68
C VAL A 272 -24.74 -36.61 -48.14
N GLY A 273 -24.32 -36.64 -49.42
CA GLY A 273 -23.48 -37.71 -49.97
C GLY A 273 -22.17 -37.87 -49.21
N ARG A 274 -21.47 -36.77 -48.92
CA ARG A 274 -20.23 -36.78 -48.13
C ARG A 274 -20.43 -37.34 -46.72
N VAL A 275 -21.55 -37.02 -46.05
CA VAL A 275 -21.86 -37.54 -44.72
C VAL A 275 -22.22 -39.04 -44.76
N GLN A 276 -22.88 -39.50 -45.83
CA GLN A 276 -23.18 -40.92 -46.04
C GLN A 276 -21.92 -41.75 -46.30
N GLU A 277 -21.00 -41.26 -47.14
CA GLU A 277 -19.68 -41.86 -47.35
C GLU A 277 -18.90 -41.96 -46.03
N ALA A 278 -18.96 -40.92 -45.20
CA ALA A 278 -18.31 -40.92 -43.91
C ALA A 278 -18.90 -41.93 -42.92
N LEU A 279 -20.22 -42.11 -42.90
CA LEU A 279 -20.89 -43.14 -42.08
C LEU A 279 -20.53 -44.55 -42.55
N ALA A 280 -20.42 -44.77 -43.86
CA ALA A 280 -19.97 -46.05 -44.42
C ALA A 280 -18.51 -46.35 -44.04
N TYR A 281 -17.61 -45.38 -44.23
CA TYR A 281 -16.21 -45.48 -43.84
C TYR A 281 -16.05 -45.75 -42.34
N MET A 282 -16.87 -45.10 -41.50
CA MET A 282 -16.92 -45.39 -40.07
C MET A 282 -17.24 -46.86 -39.82
N GLY A 283 -18.30 -47.38 -40.44
CA GLY A 283 -18.74 -48.77 -40.28
C GLY A 283 -17.64 -49.79 -40.61
N GLU A 284 -16.81 -49.50 -41.62
CA GLU A 284 -15.70 -50.35 -42.04
C GLU A 284 -14.50 -50.34 -41.08
N GLN A 285 -14.16 -49.17 -40.49
CA GLN A 285 -12.99 -49.04 -39.61
C GLN A 285 -13.22 -49.57 -38.18
N GLY A 286 -14.49 -49.84 -37.82
CA GLY A 286 -14.86 -50.29 -36.47
C GLY A 286 -14.58 -49.24 -35.38
N HIS A 287 -14.79 -49.63 -34.12
CA HIS A 287 -14.71 -48.71 -32.96
C HIS A 287 -13.29 -48.42 -32.46
N GLU A 288 -12.25 -48.98 -33.09
CA GLU A 288 -10.89 -48.96 -32.56
C GLU A 288 -10.05 -47.78 -33.08
N ASN A 289 -10.41 -47.18 -34.22
CA ASN A 289 -9.60 -46.14 -34.86
C ASN A 289 -10.39 -44.85 -35.14
N LEU A 290 -10.94 -44.26 -34.08
CA LEU A 290 -11.72 -43.01 -34.14
C LEU A 290 -10.89 -41.82 -34.68
N SER A 291 -9.57 -41.84 -34.48
CA SER A 291 -8.64 -40.86 -35.07
C SER A 291 -8.64 -40.87 -36.59
N ALA A 292 -8.60 -42.05 -37.21
CA ALA A 292 -8.62 -42.18 -38.67
C ALA A 292 -9.97 -41.70 -39.24
N VAL A 293 -11.06 -42.04 -38.56
CA VAL A 293 -12.41 -41.55 -38.86
C VAL A 293 -12.47 -40.02 -38.82
N LEU A 294 -11.97 -39.37 -37.76
CA LEU A 294 -11.97 -37.90 -37.66
C LEU A 294 -11.07 -37.23 -38.70
N GLY A 295 -9.93 -37.84 -39.02
CA GLY A 295 -9.05 -37.37 -40.09
C GLY A 295 -9.72 -37.42 -41.47
N TYR A 296 -10.43 -38.51 -41.76
CA TYR A 296 -11.21 -38.68 -42.99
C TYR A 296 -12.38 -37.68 -43.07
N LEU A 297 -13.08 -37.45 -41.96
CA LEU A 297 -14.17 -36.46 -41.89
C LEU A 297 -13.68 -35.05 -42.21
N LYS A 298 -12.50 -34.67 -41.69
CA LYS A 298 -11.87 -33.39 -41.99
C LYS A 298 -11.46 -33.27 -43.46
N SER A 299 -10.90 -34.33 -44.06
CA SER A 299 -10.50 -34.31 -45.47
C SER A 299 -11.70 -34.17 -46.42
N LYS A 300 -12.90 -34.63 -46.02
CA LYS A 300 -14.16 -34.44 -46.75
C LYS A 300 -14.84 -33.09 -46.47
N GLY A 301 -14.24 -32.22 -45.65
CA GLY A 301 -14.77 -30.90 -45.30
C GLY A 301 -15.95 -30.94 -44.32
N ILE A 302 -16.12 -32.02 -43.56
CA ILE A 302 -17.18 -32.17 -42.57
C ILE A 302 -16.66 -31.70 -41.21
N GLN A 303 -16.90 -30.43 -40.87
CA GLN A 303 -16.40 -29.81 -39.63
C GLN A 303 -17.47 -29.74 -38.51
N GLY A 304 -17.08 -29.51 -37.26
CA GLY A 304 -18.03 -29.22 -36.17
C GLY A 304 -18.79 -30.44 -35.59
N ILE A 305 -18.24 -31.65 -35.74
CA ILE A 305 -18.77 -32.84 -35.08
C ILE A 305 -18.30 -32.83 -33.62
N THR A 306 -18.98 -32.01 -32.81
CA THR A 306 -18.82 -31.82 -31.35
C THR A 306 -17.38 -31.59 -30.88
N MET A 307 -17.04 -30.33 -30.59
CA MET A 307 -15.76 -29.93 -29.96
C MET A 307 -15.40 -30.78 -28.72
N ASP A 308 -16.40 -31.31 -28.03
CA ASP A 308 -16.22 -32.15 -26.84
C ASP A 308 -15.57 -33.51 -27.15
N ILE A 309 -15.75 -34.04 -28.37
CA ILE A 309 -15.15 -35.31 -28.80
C ILE A 309 -13.68 -35.10 -29.16
N GLU A 310 -13.37 -34.04 -29.91
CA GLU A 310 -11.97 -33.67 -30.21
C GLU A 310 -11.18 -33.35 -28.93
N ARG A 311 -11.82 -32.70 -27.95
CA ARG A 311 -11.23 -32.45 -26.62
C ARG A 311 -11.02 -33.73 -25.82
N ALA A 312 -11.98 -34.65 -25.80
CA ALA A 312 -11.87 -35.92 -25.10
C ALA A 312 -10.75 -36.78 -25.68
N GLU A 313 -10.64 -36.86 -27.01
CA GLU A 313 -9.55 -37.57 -27.67
C GLU A 313 -8.19 -36.91 -27.48
N ALA A 314 -8.09 -35.58 -27.61
CA ALA A 314 -6.84 -34.88 -27.37
C ALA A 314 -6.35 -35.07 -25.93
N GLN A 315 -7.28 -35.14 -24.97
CA GLN A 315 -6.96 -35.45 -23.59
C GLN A 315 -6.53 -36.92 -23.42
N GLU A 316 -7.16 -37.87 -24.10
CA GLU A 316 -6.75 -39.28 -24.09
C GLU A 316 -5.37 -39.49 -24.72
N ARG A 317 -5.08 -38.86 -25.87
CA ARG A 317 -3.75 -38.89 -26.53
C ARG A 317 -2.65 -38.36 -25.61
N LYS A 318 -2.87 -37.20 -24.97
CA LYS A 318 -1.94 -36.65 -23.96
C LYS A 318 -1.70 -37.61 -22.79
N ASN A 319 -2.74 -38.31 -22.33
CA ASN A 319 -2.62 -39.28 -21.24
C ASN A 319 -1.87 -40.54 -21.67
N VAL A 320 -1.97 -40.95 -22.93
CA VAL A 320 -1.25 -42.10 -23.52
C VAL A 320 0.22 -41.74 -23.80
N GLU A 321 0.50 -40.54 -24.31
CA GLU A 321 1.87 -40.02 -24.49
C GLU A 321 2.62 -39.97 -23.13
N MET A 322 1.97 -39.54 -22.04
CA MET A 322 2.57 -39.58 -20.70
C MET A 322 2.75 -40.99 -20.11
N ARG A 323 2.13 -42.03 -20.67
CA ARG A 323 2.37 -43.45 -20.28
C ARG A 323 3.61 -44.05 -20.95
N GLY A 324 4.02 -43.52 -22.10
CA GLY A 324 5.03 -44.14 -22.96
C GLY A 324 6.29 -43.30 -23.24
N ASP A 325 6.23 -41.98 -23.08
CA ASP A 325 7.34 -41.08 -23.41
C ASP A 325 7.85 -40.35 -22.15
N GLY A 326 9.10 -40.64 -21.78
CA GLY A 326 9.79 -39.96 -20.68
C GLY A 326 9.83 -38.44 -20.84
N ASN A 327 9.88 -37.94 -22.08
CA ASN A 327 9.88 -36.52 -22.39
C ASN A 327 8.53 -35.86 -22.08
N ALA A 328 7.41 -36.55 -22.34
CA ALA A 328 6.07 -36.03 -22.06
C ALA A 328 5.80 -35.93 -20.55
N ALA A 329 6.23 -36.94 -19.78
CA ALA A 329 6.13 -36.93 -18.33
C ALA A 329 7.02 -35.85 -17.70
N GLN A 330 8.24 -35.66 -18.21
CA GLN A 330 9.14 -34.58 -17.79
C GLN A 330 8.55 -33.18 -18.08
N ALA A 331 7.98 -32.97 -19.27
CA ALA A 331 7.30 -31.72 -19.60
C ALA A 331 6.11 -31.42 -18.69
N GLY A 332 5.39 -32.45 -18.23
CA GLY A 332 4.32 -32.32 -17.24
C GLY A 332 4.84 -31.88 -15.86
N LEU A 333 5.96 -32.45 -15.41
CA LEU A 333 6.62 -32.08 -14.16
C LEU A 333 7.12 -30.63 -14.17
N ILE A 334 7.78 -30.19 -15.25
CA ILE A 334 8.25 -28.81 -15.41
C ILE A 334 7.07 -27.83 -15.27
N ARG A 335 5.93 -28.10 -15.93
CA ARG A 335 4.75 -27.22 -15.83
C ARG A 335 4.20 -27.12 -14.41
N LEU A 336 4.17 -28.22 -13.67
CA LEU A 336 3.72 -28.20 -12.28
C LEU A 336 4.66 -27.40 -11.38
N LEU A 337 5.97 -27.57 -11.55
CA LEU A 337 6.99 -26.81 -10.82
C LEU A 337 6.94 -25.32 -11.18
N SER A 338 6.84 -24.97 -12.46
CA SER A 338 6.69 -23.58 -12.91
C SER A 338 5.37 -22.95 -12.45
N SER A 339 4.28 -23.71 -12.41
CA SER A 339 2.99 -23.25 -11.88
C SER A 339 3.03 -23.10 -10.36
N GLY A 340 3.74 -23.98 -9.65
CA GLY A 340 4.00 -23.86 -8.21
C GLY A 340 4.79 -22.59 -7.93
N LEU A 341 5.90 -22.37 -8.64
CA LEU A 341 6.70 -21.15 -8.57
C LEU A 341 5.87 -19.89 -8.84
N GLN A 342 5.08 -19.87 -9.92
CA GLN A 342 4.22 -18.74 -10.23
C GLN A 342 3.11 -18.55 -9.19
N GLY A 343 2.56 -19.62 -8.64
CA GLY A 343 1.56 -19.60 -7.57
C GLY A 343 2.13 -19.03 -6.27
N THR A 344 3.32 -19.48 -5.86
CA THR A 344 4.06 -18.94 -4.72
C THR A 344 4.38 -17.46 -4.94
N LEU A 345 4.86 -17.08 -6.12
CA LEU A 345 5.11 -15.67 -6.48
C LEU A 345 3.82 -14.81 -6.44
N ASN A 346 2.68 -15.36 -6.87
CA ASN A 346 1.39 -14.65 -6.92
C ASN A 346 0.66 -14.60 -5.57
N GLY A 347 0.87 -15.60 -4.69
CA GLY A 347 0.25 -15.68 -3.36
C GLY A 347 0.76 -14.61 -2.38
N PHE A 348 1.91 -14.01 -2.68
CA PHE A 348 2.46 -12.88 -1.93
C PHE A 348 2.03 -11.54 -2.54
N SER A 349 0.91 -10.99 -2.07
CA SER A 349 0.56 -9.60 -2.35
C SER A 349 1.66 -8.66 -1.81
N PRO A 350 2.13 -7.66 -2.60
CA PRO A 350 3.04 -6.61 -2.11
C PRO A 350 2.50 -5.84 -0.89
N ASP A 351 1.19 -5.87 -0.64
CA ASP A 351 0.46 -4.83 0.11
C ASP A 351 0.47 -4.91 1.65
N SER A 352 1.12 -5.87 2.28
CA SER A 352 1.26 -5.90 3.74
C SER A 352 2.70 -5.66 4.15
N ILE A 353 3.21 -4.43 3.98
CA ILE A 353 4.27 -3.97 4.88
C ILE A 353 3.53 -3.75 6.20
N GLU A 354 3.79 -4.60 7.19
CA GLU A 354 3.34 -4.31 8.55
C GLU A 354 4.03 -3.02 8.98
N LEU A 355 3.26 -1.93 9.05
CA LEU A 355 3.75 -0.65 9.55
C LEU A 355 4.12 -0.83 11.02
N LYS A 356 5.42 -0.88 11.34
CA LYS A 356 5.88 -0.87 12.72
C LYS A 356 6.20 0.56 13.14
N TYR A 357 5.88 0.86 14.38
CA TYR A 357 6.11 2.17 14.96
C TYR A 357 6.21 2.05 16.47
N GLU A 358 6.90 3.01 17.07
CA GLU A 358 7.04 3.14 18.50
C GLU A 358 6.77 4.58 18.90
N ARG A 359 5.89 4.73 19.89
CA ARG A 359 5.78 5.98 20.61
C ARG A 359 7.00 6.07 21.52
N LEU A 360 7.84 7.08 21.30
CA LEU A 360 9.02 7.27 22.14
C LEU A 360 8.56 7.67 23.54
N ASN A 361 8.72 6.77 24.50
CA ASN A 361 8.37 6.98 25.90
C ASN A 361 9.42 7.86 26.58
N ILE A 362 9.45 9.14 26.21
CA ILE A 362 10.37 10.14 26.75
C ILE A 362 9.74 10.72 28.02
N PRO A 363 10.47 10.82 29.14
CA PRO A 363 9.98 11.48 30.35
C PRO A 363 9.59 12.93 30.07
N GLN A 364 8.45 13.38 30.57
CA GLN A 364 8.00 14.76 30.37
C GLN A 364 8.98 15.79 30.94
N SER A 365 9.73 15.44 31.99
CA SER A 365 10.82 16.26 32.53
C SER A 365 11.90 16.56 31.49
N SER A 366 12.12 15.67 30.53
CA SER A 366 13.16 15.81 29.51
C SER A 366 12.80 16.81 28.41
N TYR A 367 11.51 17.15 28.23
CA TYR A 367 11.05 18.12 27.23
C TYR A 367 10.04 19.16 27.78
N GLY A 368 9.86 19.27 29.09
CA GLY A 368 8.88 20.19 29.69
C GLY A 368 9.14 21.67 29.35
N SER A 369 10.42 22.02 29.21
CA SER A 369 10.93 23.32 28.78
C SER A 369 11.12 23.43 27.26
N LEU A 370 10.89 22.37 26.48
CA LEU A 370 11.03 22.39 25.03
C LEU A 370 9.92 23.24 24.39
N PHE A 371 10.34 24.20 23.57
CA PHE A 371 9.47 24.97 22.69
C PHE A 371 9.92 24.82 21.23
N PHE A 372 8.94 24.58 20.36
CA PHE A 372 9.10 24.69 18.92
C PHE A 372 8.51 26.01 18.47
N THR A 373 9.30 26.87 17.81
CA THR A 373 8.77 28.07 17.15
C THR A 373 8.63 27.77 15.66
N LEU A 374 7.39 27.52 15.22
CA LEU A 374 7.06 27.28 13.82
C LEU A 374 6.89 28.59 13.09
N VAL A 375 7.65 28.86 12.04
CA VAL A 375 7.49 30.05 11.22
C VAL A 375 7.14 29.65 9.79
N LYS A 376 5.94 30.03 9.36
CA LYS A 376 5.42 29.77 8.02
C LYS A 376 5.60 31.03 7.16
N PRO A 377 6.56 31.05 6.22
CA PRO A 377 6.60 32.09 5.20
C PRO A 377 5.40 31.96 4.24
N ASP A 378 5.02 33.07 3.62
CA ASP A 378 3.90 33.16 2.69
C ASP A 378 4.27 32.70 1.27
N ILE A 379 4.68 31.43 1.21
CA ILE A 379 4.93 30.69 -0.02
C ILE A 379 4.29 29.30 0.11
N SER A 380 4.22 28.58 -1.00
CA SER A 380 3.80 27.18 -1.03
C SER A 380 4.83 26.37 -1.78
N ILE A 381 5.14 25.18 -1.25
CA ILE A 381 6.05 24.21 -1.86
C ILE A 381 5.28 22.91 -1.98
N SER A 382 5.23 22.33 -3.17
CA SER A 382 4.65 21.01 -3.35
C SER A 382 5.52 19.94 -2.68
N THR A 383 4.91 19.07 -1.87
CA THR A 383 5.60 17.93 -1.25
C THR A 383 6.26 17.03 -2.30
N GLU A 384 5.62 16.86 -3.46
CA GLU A 384 6.16 16.07 -4.56
C GLU A 384 7.44 16.71 -5.14
N GLU A 385 7.42 18.02 -5.39
CA GLU A 385 8.58 18.75 -5.89
C GLU A 385 9.74 18.75 -4.89
N ALA A 386 9.44 18.97 -3.61
CA ALA A 386 10.42 18.91 -2.52
C ALA A 386 11.04 17.51 -2.38
N ARG A 387 10.30 16.44 -2.72
CA ARG A 387 10.82 15.07 -2.69
C ARG A 387 11.69 14.76 -3.90
N LYS A 388 11.35 15.27 -5.08
CA LYS A 388 12.16 15.12 -6.31
C LYS A 388 13.57 15.74 -6.20
N LYS A 389 13.77 16.71 -5.30
CA LYS A 389 15.09 17.32 -5.06
C LYS A 389 16.05 16.42 -4.26
N ILE A 390 15.53 15.42 -3.55
CA ILE A 390 16.34 14.57 -2.68
C ILE A 390 17.06 13.52 -3.54
N SER A 391 18.37 13.40 -3.35
CA SER A 391 19.18 12.40 -4.05
C SER A 391 18.72 10.99 -3.70
N GLN A 392 18.50 10.17 -4.74
CA GLN A 392 18.26 8.73 -4.57
C GLN A 392 19.54 7.94 -4.27
N ASN A 393 20.71 8.56 -4.47
CA ASN A 393 22.02 7.97 -4.23
C ASN A 393 22.88 8.94 -3.40
N PRO A 394 22.56 9.17 -2.11
CA PRO A 394 23.38 10.01 -1.23
C PRO A 394 24.77 9.39 -1.02
N HIS A 395 25.78 10.21 -0.79
CA HIS A 395 27.12 9.71 -0.50
C HIS A 395 27.13 8.98 0.85
N LEU A 396 27.89 7.88 0.95
CA LEU A 396 27.93 7.06 2.17
C LEU A 396 28.30 7.89 3.41
N SER A 397 29.17 8.89 3.27
CA SER A 397 29.53 9.80 4.37
C SER A 397 28.34 10.58 4.91
N ASP A 398 27.40 10.97 4.04
CA ASP A 398 26.22 11.74 4.43
C ASP A 398 25.17 10.85 5.09
N VAL A 399 25.02 9.62 4.58
CA VAL A 399 24.19 8.59 5.23
C VAL A 399 24.70 8.31 6.64
N VAL A 400 26.01 8.08 6.80
CA VAL A 400 26.63 7.85 8.11
C VAL A 400 26.48 9.08 9.04
N ALA A 401 26.63 10.29 8.52
CA ALA A 401 26.45 11.52 9.28
C ALA A 401 24.99 11.71 9.75
N ASN A 402 24.01 11.42 8.89
CA ASN A 402 22.60 11.45 9.25
C ASN A 402 22.27 10.39 10.30
N SER A 403 22.76 9.16 10.16
CA SER A 403 22.54 8.09 11.16
C SER A 403 23.10 8.48 12.54
N ARG A 404 24.31 9.03 12.60
CA ARG A 404 24.90 9.56 13.85
C ARG A 404 24.04 10.66 14.46
N SER A 405 23.56 11.57 13.63
CA SER A 405 22.73 12.70 14.07
C SER A 405 21.35 12.25 14.53
N ALA A 406 20.74 11.26 13.88
CA ALA A 406 19.47 10.66 14.31
C ALA A 406 19.60 9.98 15.68
N ILE A 407 20.70 9.25 15.91
CA ILE A 407 21.00 8.67 17.24
C ILE A 407 21.13 9.78 18.29
N ARG A 408 21.93 10.81 18.00
CA ARG A 408 22.12 11.96 18.92
C ARG A 408 20.80 12.67 19.22
N LEU A 409 19.94 12.80 18.21
CA LEU A 409 18.65 13.45 18.33
C LEU A 409 17.74 12.70 19.32
N VAL A 410 17.64 11.38 19.19
CA VAL A 410 16.84 10.55 20.10
C VAL A 410 17.47 10.48 21.48
N SER A 411 18.79 10.24 21.60
CA SER A 411 19.47 10.15 22.91
C SER A 411 19.33 11.45 23.71
N SER A 412 19.49 12.59 23.05
CA SER A 412 19.37 13.91 23.68
C SER A 412 17.97 14.16 24.25
N LEU A 413 16.92 13.65 23.60
CA LEU A 413 15.56 13.72 24.14
C LEU A 413 15.39 12.89 25.40
N TYR A 414 15.94 11.67 25.45
CA TYR A 414 15.88 10.84 26.66
C TYR A 414 16.67 11.43 27.82
N GLU A 415 17.82 12.04 27.54
CA GLU A 415 18.71 12.69 28.52
C GLU A 415 18.21 14.07 28.98
N GLY A 416 17.18 14.65 28.33
CA GLY A 416 16.75 16.03 28.59
C GLY A 416 17.74 17.09 28.09
N ASN A 417 18.68 16.71 27.21
CA ASN A 417 19.64 17.60 26.59
C ASN A 417 19.02 18.35 25.40
N LEU A 418 18.19 19.36 25.68
CA LEU A 418 17.49 20.12 24.64
C LEU A 418 18.44 20.82 23.65
N ARG A 419 19.62 21.22 24.11
CA ARG A 419 20.66 21.79 23.24
C ARG A 419 21.17 20.74 22.26
N GLY A 420 21.55 19.56 22.75
CA GLY A 420 21.97 18.45 21.91
C GLY A 420 20.91 18.01 20.92
N PHE A 421 19.64 18.00 21.34
CA PHE A 421 18.49 17.75 20.47
C PHE A 421 18.43 18.78 19.34
N GLY A 422 18.41 20.08 19.67
CA GLY A 422 18.36 21.16 18.69
C GLY A 422 19.55 21.12 17.71
N GLU A 423 20.77 20.93 18.22
CA GLU A 423 21.97 20.84 17.39
C GLU A 423 21.89 19.65 16.43
N ALA A 424 21.40 18.49 16.88
CA ALA A 424 21.22 17.31 16.05
C ALA A 424 20.20 17.55 14.93
N THR A 425 19.15 18.34 15.16
CA THR A 425 18.21 18.71 14.10
C THR A 425 18.90 19.44 12.95
N CYS A 426 19.98 20.18 13.19
CA CYS A 426 20.70 20.97 12.17
C CYS A 426 21.72 20.18 11.34
N GLN A 427 21.93 18.90 11.62
CA GLN A 427 23.02 18.10 11.05
C GLN A 427 22.59 17.20 9.88
N ASP A 428 21.40 17.43 9.33
CA ASP A 428 20.96 16.72 8.14
C ASP A 428 21.77 17.16 6.91
N ARG A 429 22.46 16.19 6.28
CA ARG A 429 23.30 16.39 5.10
C ARG A 429 22.64 15.96 3.81
N ILE A 430 21.43 15.42 3.86
CA ILE A 430 20.75 14.83 2.71
C ILE A 430 19.52 15.63 2.34
N VAL A 431 18.58 15.82 3.28
CA VAL A 431 17.25 16.35 2.95
C VAL A 431 17.21 17.87 3.09
N GLU A 432 17.71 18.41 4.20
CA GLU A 432 17.81 19.86 4.42
C GLU A 432 18.58 20.57 3.28
N PRO A 433 19.78 20.13 2.85
CA PRO A 433 20.50 20.81 1.77
C PRO A 433 19.76 20.73 0.43
N ALA A 434 19.00 19.67 0.19
CA ALA A 434 18.19 19.52 -1.02
C ALA A 434 16.94 20.41 -1.03
N ARG A 435 16.33 20.65 0.14
CA ARG A 435 15.06 21.39 0.26
C ARG A 435 15.24 22.88 0.58
N SER A 436 16.26 23.25 1.33
CA SER A 436 16.52 24.64 1.72
C SER A 436 16.57 25.64 0.56
N PRO A 437 17.08 25.31 -0.66
CA PRO A 437 17.05 26.25 -1.79
C PRO A 437 15.63 26.62 -2.27
N LEU A 438 14.61 25.83 -1.91
CA LEU A 438 13.22 26.12 -2.24
C LEU A 438 12.60 27.19 -1.33
N ILE A 439 13.27 27.57 -0.23
CA ILE A 439 12.82 28.56 0.73
C ILE A 439 13.75 29.80 0.62
N PRO A 440 13.30 30.89 -0.02
CA PRO A 440 14.12 32.09 -0.17
C PRO A 440 14.61 32.62 1.18
N GLY A 441 15.91 32.93 1.27
CA GLY A 441 16.52 33.45 2.48
C GLY A 441 16.83 32.42 3.58
N TYR A 442 16.51 31.13 3.39
CA TYR A 442 16.64 30.10 4.43
C TYR A 442 17.98 30.12 5.18
N GLY A 443 19.11 30.19 4.47
CA GLY A 443 20.44 30.18 5.09
C GLY A 443 20.67 31.36 6.04
N HIS A 444 20.25 32.56 5.64
CA HIS A 444 20.35 33.77 6.48
C HIS A 444 19.43 33.68 7.69
N VAL A 445 18.20 33.20 7.49
CA VAL A 445 17.23 32.98 8.57
C VAL A 445 17.75 31.96 9.59
N LYS A 446 18.28 30.82 9.13
CA LYS A 446 18.88 29.78 9.99
C LYS A 446 20.04 30.36 10.81
N ALA A 447 20.96 31.08 10.17
CA ALA A 447 22.10 31.69 10.85
C ALA A 447 21.66 32.70 11.93
N ALA A 448 20.68 33.55 11.62
CA ALA A 448 20.14 34.51 12.57
C ALA A 448 19.45 33.83 13.75
N ALA A 449 18.60 32.84 13.52
CA ALA A 449 17.92 32.12 14.59
C ALA A 449 18.90 31.47 15.57
N LEU A 450 19.95 30.81 15.06
CA LEU A 450 20.98 30.18 15.88
C LEU A 450 21.81 31.21 16.64
N LYS A 451 22.18 32.32 16.01
CA LYS A 451 22.91 33.43 16.66
C LYS A 451 22.10 34.02 17.83
N GLU A 452 20.78 34.12 17.67
CA GLU A 452 19.86 34.70 18.65
C GLU A 452 19.37 33.69 19.71
N GLY A 453 20.02 32.52 19.80
CA GLY A 453 19.85 31.60 20.92
C GLY A 453 18.95 30.39 20.66
N ALA A 454 18.53 30.13 19.42
CA ALA A 454 17.94 28.85 19.06
C ALA A 454 18.99 27.72 19.16
N TYR A 455 18.61 26.58 19.74
CA TYR A 455 19.45 25.39 19.78
C TYR A 455 19.47 24.65 18.45
N GLY A 456 18.40 24.77 17.67
CA GLY A 456 18.26 24.15 16.37
C GLY A 456 17.34 24.94 15.48
N PHE A 457 17.51 24.79 14.17
CA PHE A 457 16.65 25.36 13.14
C PHE A 457 16.65 24.45 11.92
N ASN A 458 15.48 23.95 11.53
CA ASN A 458 15.32 23.14 10.31
C ASN A 458 13.92 23.33 9.68
N ILE A 459 13.70 22.68 8.55
CA ILE A 459 12.46 22.61 7.78
C ILE A 459 11.53 21.58 8.41
N SER A 460 10.26 21.94 8.62
CA SER A 460 9.22 21.02 9.07
C SER A 460 8.67 20.24 7.86
N GLY A 461 8.82 18.91 7.86
CA GLY A 461 8.34 18.08 6.76
C GLY A 461 8.96 18.48 5.42
N SER A 462 8.12 18.71 4.40
CA SER A 462 8.53 19.21 3.07
C SER A 462 8.77 20.72 3.01
N GLY A 463 8.46 21.47 4.08
CA GLY A 463 8.43 22.93 4.08
C GLY A 463 7.14 23.48 3.48
N PRO A 464 7.02 24.82 3.34
CA PRO A 464 8.05 25.83 3.61
C PRO A 464 8.15 26.25 5.09
N THR A 465 7.30 25.75 6.00
CA THR A 465 7.44 26.07 7.43
C THR A 465 8.80 25.61 7.95
N CYS A 466 9.50 26.52 8.62
CA CYS A 466 10.68 26.21 9.40
C CYS A 466 10.30 26.10 10.88
N PHE A 467 11.11 25.40 11.67
CA PHE A 467 10.98 25.36 13.12
C PHE A 467 12.30 25.70 13.80
N ALA A 468 12.23 26.44 14.89
CA ALA A 468 13.34 26.67 15.81
C ALA A 468 13.12 25.95 17.13
N VAL A 469 14.19 25.43 17.72
CA VAL A 469 14.18 24.75 19.02
C VAL A 469 14.71 25.69 20.09
N THR A 470 13.95 25.88 21.16
CA THR A 470 14.32 26.73 22.32
C THR A 470 13.86 26.08 23.63
N ASP A 471 14.36 26.58 24.77
CA ASP A 471 14.11 26.05 26.11
C ASP A 471 13.29 26.98 27.02
N SER A 472 12.80 28.10 26.50
CA SER A 472 12.00 29.06 27.25
C SER A 472 11.07 29.84 26.34
N MET A 473 9.95 30.29 26.90
CA MET A 473 8.97 31.10 26.21
C MET A 473 9.56 32.42 25.72
N GLU A 474 10.43 33.04 26.52
CA GLU A 474 11.09 34.30 26.18
C GLU A 474 12.00 34.14 24.94
N LYS A 475 12.86 33.12 24.92
CA LYS A 475 13.69 32.82 23.74
C LYS A 475 12.83 32.46 22.54
N ALA A 476 11.76 31.68 22.71
CA ALA A 476 10.85 31.32 21.63
C ALA A 476 10.22 32.56 20.97
N ARG A 477 9.74 33.52 21.78
CA ARG A 477 9.21 34.81 21.29
C ARG A 477 10.28 35.63 20.57
N HIS A 478 11.46 35.75 21.17
CA HIS A 478 12.57 36.52 20.59
C HIS A 478 13.00 35.94 19.24
N VAL A 479 13.34 34.66 19.21
CA VAL A 479 13.76 33.94 18.00
C VAL A 479 12.68 33.99 16.93
N GLY A 480 11.40 33.83 17.30
CA GLY A 480 10.31 33.92 16.34
C GLY A 480 10.18 35.30 15.67
N ARG A 481 10.36 36.39 16.43
CA ARG A 481 10.41 37.75 15.84
C ARG A 481 11.60 37.94 14.92
N VAL A 482 12.78 37.48 15.34
CA VAL A 482 14.00 37.50 14.50
C VAL A 482 13.76 36.79 13.18
N ILE A 483 13.16 35.59 13.20
CA ILE A 483 12.88 34.83 11.99
C ILE A 483 11.89 35.58 11.08
N ILE A 484 10.83 36.18 11.65
CA ILE A 484 9.87 36.99 10.90
C ILE A 484 10.58 38.16 10.20
N ASP A 485 11.42 38.88 10.94
CA ASP A 485 12.16 40.03 10.41
C ASP A 485 13.11 39.62 9.28
N GLN A 486 13.80 38.49 9.43
CA GLN A 486 14.70 37.96 8.39
C GLN A 486 13.95 37.53 7.12
N PHE A 487 12.78 36.91 7.24
CA PHE A 487 11.95 36.63 6.07
C PHE A 487 11.42 37.92 5.42
N SER A 488 11.09 38.94 6.22
CA SER A 488 10.68 40.24 5.69
C SER A 488 11.79 40.91 4.87
N GLN A 489 13.06 40.73 5.21
CA GLN A 489 14.20 41.26 4.43
C GLN A 489 14.27 40.68 3.02
N VAL A 490 13.77 39.47 2.81
CA VAL A 490 13.64 38.83 1.48
C VAL A 490 12.22 38.96 0.90
N ARG A 491 11.43 39.91 1.41
CA ARG A 491 10.05 40.22 0.98
C ARG A 491 9.08 39.05 1.13
N LEU A 492 9.30 38.17 2.11
CA LEU A 492 8.37 37.12 2.47
C LEU A 492 7.67 37.49 3.79
N ALA A 493 6.36 37.75 3.70
CA ALA A 493 5.54 37.80 4.91
C ALA A 493 5.57 36.43 5.59
N SER A 494 5.49 36.40 6.92
CA SER A 494 5.50 35.14 7.65
C SER A 494 4.70 35.23 8.94
N LEU A 495 4.20 34.08 9.40
CA LEU A 495 3.48 33.94 10.66
C LEU A 495 4.22 32.94 11.55
N ALA A 496 4.32 33.24 12.84
CA ALA A 496 5.03 32.40 13.79
C ALA A 496 4.14 31.90 14.93
N TYR A 497 4.30 30.62 15.28
CA TYR A 497 3.53 29.91 16.30
C TYR A 497 4.49 29.26 17.29
N ILE A 498 4.39 29.65 18.55
CA ILE A 498 5.13 29.00 19.63
C ILE A 498 4.35 27.78 20.08
N CYS A 499 4.98 26.62 20.04
CA CYS A 499 4.35 25.34 20.24
C CYS A 499 5.03 24.52 21.34
N LYS A 500 4.22 23.73 22.05
CA LYS A 500 4.66 22.64 22.92
C LYS A 500 4.31 21.29 22.32
N VAL A 501 4.94 20.24 22.83
CA VAL A 501 4.57 18.86 22.50
C VAL A 501 3.11 18.59 22.92
N ASP A 502 2.31 18.08 22.00
CA ASP A 502 0.96 17.57 22.27
C ASP A 502 1.07 16.07 22.60
N LEU A 503 0.81 15.69 23.85
CA LEU A 503 0.96 14.31 24.33
C LEU A 503 -0.26 13.43 24.06
N GLN A 504 -1.37 14.01 23.64
CA GLN A 504 -2.63 13.30 23.51
C GLN A 504 -2.86 12.85 22.06
N GLY A 505 -2.37 13.61 21.07
CA GLY A 505 -2.72 13.34 19.67
C GLY A 505 -4.21 13.53 19.45
N ALA A 506 -4.80 12.67 18.62
CA ALA A 506 -6.23 12.68 18.30
C ALA A 506 -7.09 12.48 19.55
N ARG A 507 -8.09 13.33 19.78
CA ARG A 507 -8.91 13.29 21.00
C ARG A 507 -10.27 13.96 20.82
N LYS A 508 -11.21 13.63 21.70
CA LYS A 508 -12.47 14.37 21.86
C LYS A 508 -12.21 15.73 22.51
N VAL A 509 -12.87 16.80 22.04
CA VAL A 509 -12.68 18.20 22.51
C VAL A 509 -13.97 18.97 22.71
#